data_AF-A0A060HGT5-F1
#
_entry.id   AF-A0A060HGT5-F1
#
_cell.length_a   1.000
_cell.length_b   1.000
_cell.length_c   1.000
_cell.angle_alpha   90.00
_cell.angle_beta   90.00
_cell.angle_gamma   90.00
#
_symmetry.space_group_name_H-M   'P 1'
#
loop_
_entity.id
_entity.type
_entity.pdbx_description
1 polymer ?
#
loop_
_entity_poly.entity_id
_entity_poly.type
_entity_poly.pdbx_seq_one_letter_code
_entity_poly.pdbx_strand_id
1 'polypeptide(L)' 'MFGFGILLMALADFMARRKNKERRRCDICRQKFDTYEAAEEHRRKAHADVVV' A
#
# COMPACT_ATOMS: atom_id res chain seq x y z
N MET A 1 9.69 -25.66 -21.74
CA MET A 1 9.43 -24.21 -21.67
C MET A 1 8.27 -23.89 -20.71
N PHE A 2 8.32 -24.32 -19.43
CA PHE A 2 7.17 -24.20 -18.51
C PHE A 2 7.57 -23.87 -17.07
N GLY A 3 8.54 -22.96 -16.87
CA GLY A 3 8.92 -22.46 -15.54
C GLY A 3 8.58 -20.98 -15.32
N PHE A 4 8.41 -20.22 -16.40
CA PHE A 4 8.30 -18.76 -16.33
C PHE A 4 6.90 -18.29 -15.91
N GLY A 5 5.84 -19.02 -16.29
CA GLY A 5 4.46 -18.65 -15.97
C GLY A 5 4.14 -18.69 -14.48
N ILE A 6 4.64 -19.70 -13.77
CA ILE A 6 4.44 -19.86 -12.31
C ILE A 6 5.20 -18.75 -11.57
N LEU A 7 6.40 -18.39 -12.06
CA LEU A 7 7.21 -17.31 -11.51
C LEU A 7 6.52 -15.94 -11.65
N LEU A 8 5.93 -15.66 -12.82
CA LEU A 8 5.17 -14.43 -13.06
C LEU A 8 3.92 -14.36 -12.17
N MET A 9 3.21 -15.47 -11.99
CA MET A 9 2.01 -15.55 -11.16
C MET A 9 2.33 -15.35 -9.66
N ALA A 10 3.45 -15.90 -9.18
CA ALA A 10 3.94 -15.68 -7.82
C ALA A 10 4.38 -14.22 -7.58
N LEU A 11 5.03 -13.58 -8.57
CA LEU A 11 5.38 -12.15 -8.50
C LEU A 11 4.13 -11.26 -8.49
N ALA A 12 3.09 -11.62 -9.23
CA ALA A 12 1.82 -10.91 -9.21
C ALA A 12 1.11 -11.00 -7.85
N ASP A 13 1.04 -12.18 -7.21
CA ASP A 13 0.48 -12.33 -5.85
C ASP A 13 1.30 -11.51 -4.83
N PHE A 14 2.63 -11.55 -4.93
CA PHE A 14 3.51 -10.80 -4.05
C PHE A 14 3.32 -9.28 -4.21
N MET A 15 3.18 -8.77 -5.44
CA MET A 15 2.87 -7.36 -5.70
C MET A 15 1.47 -6.97 -5.24
N ALA A 16 0.46 -7.83 -5.43
CA ALA A 16 -0.90 -7.58 -4.94
C ALA A 16 -0.95 -7.48 -3.42
N ARG A 17 -0.26 -8.38 -2.70
CA ARG A 17 -0.10 -8.27 -1.24
C ARG A 17 0.64 -7.02 -0.82
N ARG A 18 1.70 -6.63 -1.55
CA ARG A 18 2.46 -5.41 -1.26
C ARG A 18 1.61 -4.16 -1.45
N LYS A 19 0.86 -4.08 -2.55
CA LYS A 19 -0.04 -2.96 -2.86
C LYS A 19 -1.14 -2.79 -1.80
N ASN A 20 -1.70 -3.88 -1.28
CA ASN A 20 -2.64 -3.84 -0.15
C ASN A 20 -2.00 -3.41 1.18
N LYS A 21 -0.70 -3.64 1.35
CA LYS A 21 0.08 -3.22 2.52
C LYS A 21 0.57 -1.76 2.39
N GLU A 22 0.74 -1.27 1.17
CA GLU A 22 1.13 0.11 0.86
C GLU A 22 -0.08 1.06 0.89
N ARG A 23 -1.27 0.63 0.46
CA ARG A 23 -2.52 1.40 0.63
C ARG A 23 -2.90 1.64 2.10
N ARG A 24 -2.32 0.85 3.00
CA ARG A 24 -2.44 0.97 4.44
C ARG A 24 -1.35 1.84 5.06
N ARG A 25 -0.42 2.38 4.27
CA ARG A 25 0.66 3.19 4.77
C ARG A 25 0.48 4.64 4.33
N CYS A 26 0.70 5.57 5.24
CA CYS A 26 0.80 6.97 4.87
C CYS A 26 2.15 7.21 4.18
N ASP A 27 2.18 7.83 3.00
CA ASP A 27 3.42 8.08 2.26
C ASP A 27 4.32 9.12 2.94
N ILE A 28 3.72 10.01 3.76
CA ILE A 28 4.40 11.16 4.36
C ILE A 28 5.11 10.75 5.67
N CYS A 29 4.42 10.06 6.58
CA CYS A 29 4.98 9.62 7.87
C CYS A 29 5.30 8.12 7.95
N ARG A 30 5.04 7.36 6.87
CA ARG A 30 5.24 5.89 6.79
C ARG A 30 4.50 5.08 7.86
N GLN A 31 3.51 5.67 8.53
CA GLN A 31 2.71 5.02 9.54
C GLN A 31 1.79 3.99 8.88
N LYS A 32 1.67 2.80 9.50
CA LYS A 32 0.84 1.70 8.99
C LYS A 32 -0.51 1.73 9.71
N PHE A 33 -1.58 1.61 8.95
CA PHE A 33 -2.96 1.58 9.40
C PHE A 33 -3.60 0.24 9.03
N ASP A 34 -4.57 -0.19 9.81
CA ASP A 34 -5.22 -1.48 9.57
C ASP A 34 -6.21 -1.42 8.38
N THR A 35 -6.82 -0.25 8.19
CA THR A 35 -7.84 0.06 7.18
C THR A 35 -7.44 1.22 6.28
N TYR A 36 -7.95 1.22 5.05
CA TYR A 36 -7.77 2.32 4.10
C TYR A 36 -8.36 3.63 4.62
N GLU A 37 -9.56 3.59 5.23
CA GLU A 37 -10.24 4.76 5.79
C GLU A 37 -9.40 5.43 6.90
N ALA A 38 -8.81 4.64 7.81
CA ALA A 38 -7.91 5.16 8.82
C ALA A 38 -6.63 5.78 8.23
N ALA A 39 -6.08 5.22 7.15
CA ALA A 39 -4.94 5.81 6.45
C ALA A 39 -5.31 7.14 5.76
N GLU A 40 -6.49 7.23 5.17
CA GLU A 40 -6.99 8.45 4.52
C GLU A 40 -7.34 9.53 5.55
N GLU A 41 -8.02 9.16 6.64
CA GLU A 41 -8.31 10.07 7.74
C GLU A 41 -7.03 10.56 8.40
N HIS A 42 -6.05 9.67 8.60
CA HIS A 42 -4.74 10.07 9.10
C HIS A 42 -4.04 11.03 8.15
N ARG A 43 -4.05 10.80 6.83
CA ARG A 43 -3.52 11.78 5.86
C ARG A 43 -4.21 13.12 6.01
N ARG A 44 -5.54 13.14 6.12
CA ARG A 44 -6.31 14.38 6.27
C ARG A 44 -6.11 15.08 7.62
N LYS A 45 -5.92 14.37 8.73
CA LYS A 45 -5.77 14.99 10.06
C LYS A 45 -4.33 15.33 10.40
N ALA A 46 -3.40 14.42 10.11
CA ALA A 46 -1.98 14.57 10.45
C ALA A 46 -1.17 15.29 9.37
N HIS A 47 -1.63 15.26 8.12
CA HIS A 47 -0.99 15.94 6.99
C HIS A 47 -1.94 16.89 6.26
N ALA A 48 -3.00 17.36 6.94
CA ALA A 48 -3.91 18.39 6.45
C ALA A 48 -3.15 19.62 5.92
N ASP A 49 -2.06 19.96 6.59
CA ASP A 49 -1.25 21.16 6.39
C ASP A 49 -0.30 21.07 5.19
N VAL A 50 -0.10 19.88 4.61
CA VAL A 50 0.81 19.66 3.46
C VAL A 50 0.06 19.79 2.13
N VAL A 51 -1.26 19.99 2.16
CA VAL A 51 -2.10 20.26 0.98
C VAL A 51 -2.32 21.77 0.84
N VAL A 52 -1.23 22.52 0.65
CA VAL A 52 -1.24 23.90 0.15
C VAL A 52 -0.19 24.02 -0.95
#